data_AF-A0A2T9X3B0-F1
#
_entry.id   AF-A0A2T9X3B0-F1
#
_cell.length_a   1.000
_cell.length_b   1.000
_cell.length_c   1.000
_cell.angle_alpha   90.00
_cell.angle_beta   90.00
_cell.angle_gamma   90.00
#
_symmetry.space_group_name_H-M   'P 1'
#
loop_
_entity.id
_entity.type
_entity.pdbx_description
1 polymer ?
#
loop_
_entity_poly.entity_id
_entity_poly.type
_entity_poly.pdbx_seq_one_letter_code
_entity_poly.pdbx_strand_id
1 'polypeptide(L)'
;MSSVLQEYEAIHKELRDEGFIRTDYIHSDKLWNPKIMTMKREDLEKLKTFRLKRIVKWAWDHSEFYRRFWKSKGFEPDMIKDWRDVVKIPILRKDELRKDLQSNPPFGTIMVPELARRIRFVGATSGSTGMPTFQGWGALELDYFEEGQARYLWTFADVKPTTVYANYLNMSGFYSWGPPLVETAMWRCGATAIAGGGETYFSWKNRHNLIFKLWKVDVLATT
;
A
#
# COMPACT_ATOMS: atom_id res chain seq x y z
N MET A 1 13.08 23.51 13.45
CA MET A 1 11.93 22.91 12.73
C MET A 1 12.26 21.44 12.49
N SER A 2 11.34 20.52 12.78
CA SER A 2 11.51 19.09 12.49
C SER A 2 11.64 18.88 10.99
N SER A 3 12.54 18.00 10.54
CA SER A 3 12.62 17.67 9.11
C SER A 3 11.40 16.85 8.67
N VAL A 4 11.07 16.88 7.38
CA VAL A 4 9.96 16.08 6.81
C VAL A 4 10.12 14.60 7.10
N LEU A 5 11.38 14.13 7.12
CA LEU A 5 11.72 12.76 7.45
C LEU A 5 11.40 12.42 8.92
N GLN A 6 11.74 13.32 9.85
CA GLN A 6 11.41 13.11 11.27
C GLN A 6 9.89 13.06 11.48
N GLU A 7 9.12 13.89 10.77
CA GLU A 7 7.67 13.83 10.80
C GLU A 7 7.14 12.49 10.21
N TYR A 8 7.69 12.05 9.08
CA TYR A 8 7.36 10.75 8.47
C TYR A 8 7.64 9.58 9.42
N GLU A 9 8.82 9.55 10.04
CA GLU A 9 9.21 8.52 11.01
C GLU A 9 8.33 8.57 12.26
N ALA A 10 7.95 9.76 12.73
CA ALA A 10 7.03 9.93 13.84
C ALA A 10 5.62 9.42 13.51
N ILE A 11 5.08 9.71 12.32
CA ILE A 11 3.79 9.15 11.86
C ILE A 11 3.89 7.62 11.81
N HIS A 12 4.99 7.08 11.28
CA HIS A 12 5.19 5.63 11.20
C HIS A 12 5.14 4.99 12.60
N LYS A 13 5.88 5.58 13.54
CA LYS A 13 5.91 5.12 14.94
C LYS A 13 4.55 5.24 15.61
N GLU A 14 3.87 6.37 15.47
CA GLU A 14 2.52 6.61 16.02
C GLU A 14 1.54 5.54 15.55
N LEU A 15 1.51 5.23 14.25
CA LEU A 15 0.60 4.22 13.71
C LEU A 15 0.89 2.82 14.27
N ARG A 16 2.15 2.48 14.57
CA ARG A 16 2.54 1.23 15.23
C ARG A 16 2.15 1.22 16.71
N ASP A 17 2.53 2.25 17.44
CA ASP A 17 2.26 2.38 18.88
C ASP A 17 0.75 2.36 19.17
N GLU A 18 -0.04 3.02 18.32
CA GLU A 18 -1.49 3.01 18.42
C GLU A 18 -2.12 1.71 17.88
N GLY A 19 -1.34 0.73 17.41
CA GLY A 19 -1.85 -0.55 16.92
C GLY A 19 -2.66 -0.46 15.62
N PHE A 20 -2.50 0.63 14.86
CA PHE A 20 -3.04 0.73 13.52
C PHE A 20 -2.21 -0.03 12.50
N ILE A 21 -0.90 -0.11 12.73
CA ILE A 21 -0.02 -1.05 12.05
C ILE A 21 0.39 -2.11 13.06
N ARG A 22 -0.12 -3.32 12.90
CA ARG A 22 0.27 -4.47 13.71
C ARG A 22 1.41 -5.23 13.07
N THR A 23 2.43 -5.52 13.87
CA THR A 23 3.61 -6.30 13.48
C THR A 23 3.82 -7.51 14.39
N ASP A 24 3.01 -7.65 15.44
CA ASP A 24 3.01 -8.76 16.37
C ASP A 24 2.17 -9.94 15.84
N TYR A 25 2.63 -11.16 16.11
CA TYR A 25 1.85 -12.37 15.84
C TYR A 25 0.64 -12.44 16.77
N ILE A 26 -0.49 -12.90 16.24
CA ILE A 26 -1.79 -12.77 16.90
C ILE A 26 -2.29 -14.11 17.44
N HIS A 27 -2.79 -14.08 18.68
CA HIS A 27 -3.44 -15.18 19.42
C HIS A 27 -4.99 -15.16 19.32
N SER A 28 -5.57 -14.48 18.33
CA SER A 28 -7.02 -14.35 18.12
C SER A 28 -7.43 -15.11 16.87
N ASP A 29 -8.29 -16.11 17.02
CA ASP A 29 -8.59 -17.06 15.95
C ASP A 29 -9.27 -16.43 14.72
N LYS A 30 -10.00 -15.30 14.87
CA LYS A 30 -10.90 -14.80 13.80
C LYS A 30 -10.51 -13.49 13.10
N LEU A 31 -10.12 -12.44 13.83
CA LEU A 31 -9.84 -11.11 13.24
C LEU A 31 -8.36 -10.73 13.40
N TRP A 32 -7.78 -10.13 12.36
CA TRP A 32 -6.38 -9.67 12.40
C TRP A 32 -6.20 -8.39 13.22
N ASN A 33 -7.03 -7.37 13.00
CA ASN A 33 -6.94 -6.14 13.79
C ASN A 33 -8.30 -5.78 14.39
N PRO A 34 -8.67 -6.42 15.53
CA PRO A 34 -9.95 -6.14 16.18
C PRO A 34 -10.16 -4.65 16.43
N LYS A 35 -9.12 -3.91 16.86
CA LYS A 35 -9.20 -2.45 17.11
C LYS A 35 -9.78 -1.68 15.93
N ILE A 36 -9.36 -1.99 14.70
CA ILE A 36 -9.88 -1.31 13.51
C ILE A 36 -11.19 -1.96 13.05
N MET A 37 -11.25 -3.29 13.04
CA MET A 37 -12.34 -4.04 12.42
C MET A 37 -13.64 -4.04 13.23
N THR A 38 -13.58 -3.71 14.52
CA THR A 38 -14.75 -3.57 15.41
C THR A 38 -14.96 -2.15 15.92
N MET A 39 -14.23 -1.16 15.37
CA MET A 39 -14.34 0.24 15.76
C MET A 39 -15.78 0.74 15.64
N LYS A 40 -16.28 1.41 16.69
CA LYS A 40 -17.62 2.03 16.65
C LYS A 40 -17.68 3.06 15.52
N ARG A 41 -18.86 3.19 14.91
CA ARG A 41 -19.07 4.08 13.76
C ARG A 41 -18.63 5.51 14.05
N GLU A 42 -18.99 6.05 15.20
CA GLU A 42 -18.66 7.42 15.61
C GLU A 42 -17.14 7.64 15.72
N ASP A 43 -16.42 6.70 16.34
CA ASP A 43 -14.98 6.78 16.49
C ASP A 43 -14.27 6.65 15.13
N LEU A 44 -14.80 5.79 14.25
CA LEU A 44 -14.31 5.66 12.89
C LEU A 44 -14.51 6.95 12.08
N GLU A 45 -15.62 7.66 12.26
CA GLU A 45 -15.86 8.95 11.60
C GLU A 45 -14.93 10.07 12.09
N LYS A 46 -14.65 10.10 13.40
CA LYS A 46 -13.64 11.00 13.98
C LYS A 46 -12.25 10.69 13.43
N LEU A 47 -11.88 9.41 13.40
CA LEU A 47 -10.59 8.97 12.87
C LEU A 47 -10.42 9.31 11.38
N LYS A 48 -11.45 9.06 10.55
CA LYS A 48 -11.44 9.44 9.12
C LYS A 48 -11.23 10.94 8.96
N THR A 49 -11.92 11.77 9.74
CA THR A 49 -11.80 13.22 9.69
C THR A 49 -10.39 13.68 10.07
N PHE A 50 -9.86 13.16 11.17
CA PHE A 50 -8.50 13.45 11.64
C PHE A 50 -7.46 13.09 10.56
N ARG A 51 -7.52 11.85 10.04
CA ARG A 51 -6.56 11.37 9.04
C ARG A 51 -6.67 12.10 7.71
N LEU A 52 -7.88 12.42 7.24
CA LEU A 52 -8.08 13.17 6.01
C LEU A 52 -7.46 14.56 6.11
N LYS A 53 -7.74 15.30 7.20
CA LYS A 53 -7.13 16.61 7.43
C LYS A 53 -5.62 16.52 7.47
N ARG A 54 -5.08 15.54 8.20
CA ARG A 54 -3.63 15.33 8.34
C ARG A 54 -2.97 15.06 7.01
N ILE A 55 -3.47 14.11 6.20
CA ILE A 55 -2.83 13.75 4.94
C ILE A 55 -2.95 14.88 3.90
N VAL A 56 -4.08 15.60 3.87
CA VAL A 56 -4.27 16.74 2.97
C VAL A 56 -3.31 17.86 3.35
N LYS A 57 -3.22 18.21 4.64
CA LYS A 57 -2.28 19.25 5.10
C LYS A 57 -0.84 18.86 4.82
N TRP A 58 -0.47 17.61 5.11
CA TRP A 58 0.87 17.09 4.86
C TRP A 58 1.24 17.14 3.38
N ALA A 59 0.34 16.72 2.49
CA ALA A 59 0.55 16.78 1.04
C ALA A 59 0.70 18.23 0.55
N TRP A 60 -0.12 19.15 1.04
CA TRP A 60 -0.01 20.58 0.71
C TRP A 60 1.32 21.20 1.15
N ASP A 61 1.81 20.82 2.32
CA ASP A 61 3.05 21.37 2.89
C ASP A 61 4.31 20.80 2.21
N HIS A 62 4.29 19.51 1.87
CA HIS A 62 5.51 18.79 1.49
C HIS A 62 5.58 18.41 0.01
N SER A 63 4.45 18.25 -0.68
CA SER A 63 4.44 17.91 -2.12
C SER A 63 4.21 19.16 -2.96
N GLU A 64 5.23 19.55 -3.73
CA GLU A 64 5.11 20.70 -4.64
C GLU A 64 3.99 20.49 -5.66
N PHE A 65 3.86 19.28 -6.21
CA PHE A 65 2.80 18.95 -7.16
C PHE A 65 1.41 19.21 -6.55
N TYR A 66 1.10 18.63 -5.39
CA TYR A 66 -0.23 18.78 -4.78
C TYR A 66 -0.52 20.24 -4.44
N ARG A 67 0.47 20.97 -3.91
CA ARG A 67 0.33 22.39 -3.62
C ARG A 67 -0.01 23.20 -4.88
N ARG A 68 0.72 23.00 -5.98
CA ARG A 68 0.46 23.69 -7.26
C ARG A 68 -0.87 23.27 -7.87
N PHE A 69 -1.14 21.97 -7.91
CA PHE A 69 -2.37 21.40 -8.46
C PHE A 69 -3.60 21.94 -7.73
N TRP A 70 -3.64 21.85 -6.40
CA TRP A 70 -4.77 22.32 -5.62
C TRP A 70 -4.94 23.85 -5.67
N LYS A 71 -3.86 24.63 -5.63
CA LYS A 71 -3.93 26.09 -5.86
C LYS A 71 -4.57 26.41 -7.21
N SER A 72 -4.17 25.71 -8.29
CA SER A 72 -4.74 25.93 -9.62
C SER A 72 -6.24 25.62 -9.74
N LYS A 73 -6.77 24.82 -8.80
CA LYS A 73 -8.18 24.41 -8.74
C LYS A 73 -8.97 25.17 -7.66
N GLY A 74 -8.36 26.16 -7.00
CA GLY A 74 -8.97 26.92 -5.91
C GLY A 74 -9.27 26.09 -4.67
N PHE A 75 -8.53 25.00 -4.44
CA PHE A 75 -8.66 24.16 -3.25
C PHE A 75 -7.60 24.52 -2.20
N GLU A 76 -8.03 24.59 -0.94
CA GLU A 76 -7.16 24.77 0.22
C GLU A 76 -7.47 23.74 1.31
N PRO A 77 -6.48 23.26 2.09
CA PRO A 77 -6.68 22.26 3.14
C PRO A 77 -7.79 22.60 4.15
N ASP A 78 -7.96 23.88 4.48
CA ASP A 78 -8.93 24.35 5.46
C ASP A 78 -10.39 24.18 5.01
N MET A 79 -10.63 23.87 3.73
CA MET A 79 -11.95 23.55 3.20
C MET A 79 -12.48 22.18 3.70
N ILE A 80 -11.59 21.33 4.22
CA ILE A 80 -11.94 20.04 4.84
C ILE A 80 -12.30 20.28 6.31
N LYS A 81 -13.59 20.19 6.65
CA LYS A 81 -14.09 20.28 8.02
C LYS A 81 -14.44 18.91 8.60
N ASP A 82 -14.96 18.00 7.79
CA ASP A 82 -15.23 16.61 8.14
C ASP A 82 -14.84 15.61 7.03
N TRP A 83 -14.90 14.31 7.30
CA TRP A 83 -14.45 13.29 6.34
C TRP A 83 -15.26 13.24 5.03
N ARG A 84 -16.51 13.72 5.02
CA ARG A 84 -17.39 13.75 3.83
C ARG A 84 -16.92 14.83 2.84
N ASP A 85 -16.16 15.81 3.31
CA ASP A 85 -15.55 16.84 2.47
C ASP A 85 -14.45 16.31 1.53
N VAL A 86 -14.13 15.01 1.61
CA VAL A 86 -13.27 14.34 0.62
C VAL A 86 -13.73 14.61 -0.83
N VAL A 87 -15.04 14.80 -1.05
CA VAL A 87 -15.61 15.12 -2.37
C VAL A 87 -15.23 16.51 -2.89
N LYS A 88 -14.77 17.41 -2.01
CA LYS A 88 -14.28 18.74 -2.38
C LYS A 88 -12.86 18.70 -2.94
N ILE A 89 -12.10 17.63 -2.69
CA ILE A 89 -10.72 17.50 -3.16
C ILE A 89 -10.74 17.36 -4.68
N PRO A 90 -10.01 18.22 -5.43
CA PRO A 90 -9.96 18.13 -6.88
C PRO A 90 -9.46 16.75 -7.35
N ILE A 91 -10.16 16.17 -8.32
CA ILE A 91 -9.81 14.86 -8.87
C ILE A 91 -8.52 14.99 -9.69
N LEU A 92 -7.48 14.29 -9.24
CA LEU A 92 -6.21 14.16 -9.93
C LEU A 92 -6.32 13.10 -11.05
N ARG A 93 -6.02 13.48 -12.28
CA ARG A 93 -6.00 12.56 -13.43
C ARG A 93 -4.59 12.06 -13.73
N LYS A 94 -4.51 10.85 -14.29
CA LYS A 94 -3.24 10.20 -14.66
C LYS A 94 -2.38 11.06 -15.58
N ASP A 95 -3.01 11.82 -16.46
CA ASP A 95 -2.32 12.63 -17.47
C ASP A 95 -1.60 13.83 -16.82
N GLU A 96 -2.15 14.37 -15.73
CA GLU A 96 -1.53 15.45 -14.96
C GLU A 96 -0.27 14.95 -14.25
N LEU A 97 -0.33 13.75 -13.66
CA LEU A 97 0.84 13.07 -13.09
C LEU A 97 1.92 12.79 -14.14
N ARG A 98 1.52 12.29 -15.31
CA ARG A 98 2.46 11.94 -16.39
C ARG A 98 3.20 13.17 -16.92
N LYS A 99 2.50 14.30 -17.11
CA LYS A 99 3.12 15.55 -17.55
C LYS A 99 4.18 16.03 -16.55
N ASP A 100 3.85 16.02 -15.26
CA ASP A 100 4.77 16.43 -14.20
C ASP A 100 5.99 15.52 -14.11
N LEU A 101 5.78 14.21 -14.22
CA LEU A 101 6.84 13.20 -14.26
C LEU A 101 7.73 13.34 -15.51
N GLN A 102 7.17 13.70 -16.66
CA GLN A 102 7.91 14.00 -17.89
C GLN A 102 8.87 15.17 -17.75
N SER A 103 8.44 16.22 -17.07
CA SER A 103 9.29 17.38 -16.81
C SER A 103 10.28 17.14 -15.67
N ASN A 104 9.95 16.26 -14.71
CA ASN A 104 10.71 16.08 -13.47
C ASN A 104 10.89 14.59 -13.12
N PRO A 105 11.63 13.79 -13.91
CA PRO A 105 11.84 12.37 -13.62
C PRO A 105 12.66 12.17 -12.32
N PRO A 106 12.55 11.00 -11.66
CA PRO A 106 11.76 9.83 -12.06
C PRO A 106 10.32 9.83 -11.51
N PHE A 107 10.00 10.60 -10.46
CA PHE A 107 8.68 10.56 -9.82
C PHE A 107 7.79 11.76 -10.10
N GLY A 108 8.31 12.82 -10.72
CA GLY A 108 7.67 14.13 -10.69
C GLY A 108 8.01 14.92 -9.42
N THR A 109 7.39 16.09 -9.30
CA THR A 109 7.40 16.93 -8.09
C THR A 109 6.34 16.50 -7.07
N ILE A 110 5.65 15.38 -7.33
CA ILE A 110 4.70 14.78 -6.37
C ILE A 110 5.40 14.08 -5.21
N MET A 111 6.55 13.46 -5.47
CA MET A 111 7.34 12.80 -4.43
C MET A 111 8.16 13.84 -3.68
N VAL A 112 8.19 13.75 -2.35
CA VAL A 112 9.05 14.57 -1.51
C VAL A 112 10.51 14.16 -1.70
N PRO A 113 11.44 15.06 -2.04
CA PRO A 113 12.82 14.72 -2.36
C PRO A 113 13.55 13.92 -1.27
N GLU A 114 13.34 14.24 0.00
CA GLU A 114 13.95 13.55 1.13
C GLU A 114 13.45 12.10 1.26
N LEU A 115 12.16 11.86 0.96
CA LEU A 115 11.57 10.53 0.98
C LEU A 115 11.95 9.71 -0.25
N ALA A 116 12.15 10.36 -1.40
CA ALA A 116 12.57 9.70 -2.64
C ALA A 116 13.86 8.89 -2.47
N ARG A 117 14.79 9.36 -1.61
CA ARG A 117 16.06 8.67 -1.30
C ARG A 117 15.90 7.49 -0.34
N ARG A 118 14.71 7.25 0.21
CA ARG A 118 14.42 6.20 1.20
C ARG A 118 13.34 5.23 0.74
N ILE A 119 13.03 5.25 -0.54
CA ILE A 119 12.14 4.28 -1.17
C ILE A 119 12.75 2.89 -1.01
N ARG A 120 11.94 1.94 -0.53
CA ARG A 120 12.32 0.53 -0.38
C ARG A 120 11.88 -0.33 -1.55
N PHE A 121 10.80 0.07 -2.23
CA PHE A 121 10.29 -0.64 -3.39
C PHE A 121 9.75 0.35 -4.44
N VAL A 122 10.00 0.05 -5.72
CA VAL A 122 9.50 0.84 -6.85
C VAL A 122 8.56 -0.03 -7.68
N GLY A 123 7.30 0.40 -7.75
CA GLY A 123 6.34 -0.09 -8.74
C GLY A 123 6.35 0.77 -10.00
N ALA A 124 5.87 0.24 -11.12
CA ALA A 124 5.74 0.97 -12.38
C ALA A 124 4.55 0.44 -13.17
N THR A 125 3.92 1.32 -13.95
CA THR A 125 2.85 0.91 -14.86
C THR A 125 3.43 0.20 -16.08
N SER A 126 2.81 -0.90 -16.52
CA SER A 126 3.22 -1.74 -17.67
C SER A 126 3.10 -1.11 -19.06
N GLY A 127 2.88 0.20 -19.17
CA GLY A 127 2.69 0.87 -20.46
C GLY A 127 3.96 0.87 -21.32
N SER A 128 3.87 0.41 -22.57
CA SER A 128 5.02 0.14 -23.46
C SER A 128 5.42 1.28 -24.41
N THR A 129 4.61 2.34 -24.53
CA THR A 129 4.80 3.37 -25.58
C THR A 129 5.34 4.72 -25.06
N GLY A 130 5.54 4.88 -23.76
CA GLY A 130 6.03 6.14 -23.18
C GLY A 130 6.69 5.94 -21.81
N MET A 131 7.19 7.03 -21.22
CA MET A 131 7.86 6.98 -19.92
C MET A 131 6.92 6.36 -18.86
N PRO A 132 7.34 5.29 -18.17
CA PRO A 132 6.52 4.62 -17.18
C PRO A 132 6.21 5.57 -16.02
N THR A 133 5.01 5.44 -15.45
CA THR A 133 4.67 6.12 -14.20
C THR A 133 5.16 5.24 -13.06
N PHE A 134 6.11 5.75 -12.28
CA PHE A 134 6.66 5.05 -11.12
C PHE A 134 5.86 5.33 -9.85
N GLN A 135 5.87 4.36 -8.94
CA GLN A 135 5.31 4.44 -7.59
C GLN A 135 6.41 4.10 -6.60
N GLY A 136 6.78 5.03 -5.74
CA GLY A 136 7.74 4.80 -4.68
C GLY A 136 7.04 4.36 -3.40
N TRP A 137 7.50 3.26 -2.80
CA TRP A 137 7.00 2.74 -1.54
C TRP A 137 8.09 2.87 -0.47
N GLY A 138 7.83 3.72 0.53
CA GLY A 138 8.69 3.87 1.70
C GLY A 138 8.40 2.81 2.77
N ALA A 139 9.09 2.93 3.90
CA ALA A 139 8.92 2.03 5.04
C ALA A 139 7.49 2.02 5.59
N LEU A 140 6.91 3.21 5.80
CA LEU A 140 5.56 3.40 6.31
C LEU A 140 4.52 2.83 5.34
N GLU A 141 4.64 3.14 4.05
CA GLU A 141 3.69 2.71 3.03
C GLU A 141 3.64 1.19 2.91
N LEU A 142 4.81 0.53 2.88
CA LEU A 142 4.88 -0.94 2.87
C LEU A 142 4.28 -1.54 4.13
N ASP A 143 4.62 -1.00 5.30
CA ASP A 143 4.20 -1.54 6.59
C ASP A 143 2.68 -1.43 6.81
N TYR A 144 2.10 -0.32 6.36
CA TYR A 144 0.66 -0.08 6.38
C TYR A 144 -0.08 -0.93 5.34
N PHE A 145 0.51 -1.09 4.14
CA PHE A 145 -0.06 -1.95 3.10
C PHE A 145 -0.10 -3.41 3.55
N GLU A 146 1.01 -3.92 4.08
CA GLU A 146 1.11 -5.29 4.59
C GLU A 146 0.12 -5.56 5.74
N GLU A 147 -0.13 -4.58 6.62
CA GLU A 147 -1.19 -4.70 7.64
C GLU A 147 -2.57 -4.84 7.01
N GLY A 148 -2.87 -4.04 5.99
CA GLY A 148 -4.13 -4.10 5.27
C GLY A 148 -4.34 -5.43 4.54
N GLN A 149 -3.29 -5.95 3.89
CA GLN A 149 -3.32 -7.26 3.24
C GLN A 149 -3.48 -8.39 4.25
N ALA A 150 -2.72 -8.35 5.35
CA ALA A 150 -2.84 -9.35 6.42
C ALA A 150 -4.28 -9.37 7.00
N ARG A 151 -4.94 -8.21 7.14
CA ARG A 151 -6.37 -8.17 7.50
C ARG A 151 -7.24 -8.95 6.53
N TYR A 152 -7.03 -8.76 5.24
CA TYR A 152 -7.82 -9.43 4.22
C TYR A 152 -7.57 -10.94 4.22
N LEU A 153 -6.29 -11.33 4.14
CA LEU A 153 -5.86 -12.73 4.09
C LEU A 153 -6.30 -13.51 5.33
N TRP A 154 -6.07 -12.97 6.53
CA TRP A 154 -6.43 -13.62 7.78
C TRP A 154 -7.94 -13.77 7.98
N THR A 155 -8.70 -12.72 7.65
CA THR A 155 -10.11 -12.65 8.04
C THR A 155 -11.04 -13.25 6.98
N PHE A 156 -10.71 -13.08 5.70
CA PHE A 156 -11.59 -13.47 4.59
C PHE A 156 -11.06 -14.66 3.79
N ALA A 157 -9.74 -14.87 3.73
CA ALA A 157 -9.15 -16.00 3.03
C ALA A 157 -8.63 -17.10 3.97
N ASP A 158 -8.88 -16.95 5.28
CA ASP A 158 -8.48 -17.88 6.36
C ASP A 158 -7.00 -18.29 6.31
N VAL A 159 -6.14 -17.35 5.94
CA VAL A 159 -4.69 -17.55 5.92
C VAL A 159 -4.16 -17.38 7.35
N LYS A 160 -3.71 -18.50 7.94
CA LYS A 160 -3.29 -18.64 9.34
C LYS A 160 -1.88 -19.21 9.42
N PRO A 161 -1.29 -19.30 10.62
CA PRO A 161 -0.15 -20.18 10.82
C PRO A 161 -0.49 -21.57 10.31
N THR A 162 0.44 -22.20 9.59
CA THR A 162 0.31 -23.50 8.88
C THR A 162 -0.39 -23.50 7.53
N THR A 163 -1.05 -22.42 7.10
CA THR A 163 -1.60 -22.36 5.72
C THR A 163 -0.47 -22.38 4.70
N VAL A 164 -0.59 -23.21 3.66
CA VAL A 164 0.29 -23.20 2.49
C VAL A 164 -0.38 -22.41 1.37
N TYR A 165 0.15 -21.21 1.13
CA TYR A 165 -0.36 -20.27 0.13
C TYR A 165 0.51 -20.27 -1.12
N ALA A 166 -0.08 -20.52 -2.28
CA ALA A 166 0.57 -20.43 -3.57
C ALA A 166 0.24 -19.12 -4.28
N ASN A 167 1.26 -18.28 -4.51
CA ASN A 167 1.13 -17.01 -5.21
C ASN A 167 1.54 -17.13 -6.68
N TYR A 168 0.57 -17.05 -7.58
CA TYR A 168 0.76 -17.12 -9.04
C TYR A 168 0.37 -15.82 -9.74
N LEU A 169 0.37 -14.70 -9.00
CA LEU A 169 0.37 -13.38 -9.61
C LEU A 169 1.68 -13.15 -10.37
N ASN A 170 1.69 -12.19 -11.30
CA ASN A 170 2.91 -11.86 -12.01
C ASN A 170 3.93 -11.24 -11.04
N MET A 171 5.12 -11.83 -10.99
CA MET A 171 6.23 -11.34 -10.15
C MET A 171 7.15 -10.38 -10.89
N SER A 172 7.04 -10.31 -12.22
CA SER A 172 7.76 -9.39 -13.07
C SER A 172 6.89 -8.16 -13.41
N GLY A 173 7.51 -7.11 -13.95
CA GLY A 173 6.77 -5.95 -14.49
C GLY A 173 6.45 -4.82 -13.50
N PHE A 174 7.13 -4.76 -12.36
CA PHE A 174 6.98 -3.68 -11.36
C PHE A 174 5.55 -3.52 -10.84
N TYR A 175 4.78 -4.59 -10.89
CA TYR A 175 3.38 -4.57 -10.51
C TYR A 175 3.24 -4.39 -9.00
N SER A 176 2.37 -3.47 -8.56
CA SER A 176 2.10 -3.16 -7.15
C SER A 176 1.38 -4.28 -6.38
N TRP A 177 1.30 -5.48 -6.95
CA TRP A 177 0.70 -6.67 -6.34
C TRP A 177 1.62 -7.90 -6.41
N GLY A 178 2.91 -7.70 -6.72
CA GLY A 178 3.92 -8.75 -6.79
C GLY A 178 4.48 -9.20 -5.41
N PRO A 179 5.62 -9.92 -5.39
CA PRO A 179 6.21 -10.58 -4.22
C PRO A 179 6.34 -9.71 -2.97
N PRO A 180 6.87 -8.47 -3.03
CA PRO A 180 7.15 -7.70 -1.80
C PRO A 180 5.89 -7.21 -1.08
N LEU A 181 4.69 -7.42 -1.64
CA LEU A 181 3.45 -6.85 -1.13
C LEU A 181 2.44 -7.92 -0.69
N VAL A 182 2.42 -9.09 -1.35
CA VAL A 182 1.54 -10.19 -0.97
C VAL A 182 2.29 -11.21 -0.09
N GLU A 183 3.55 -11.54 -0.41
CA GLU A 183 4.32 -12.54 0.36
C GLU A 183 4.68 -12.00 1.74
N THR A 184 5.00 -10.72 1.86
CA THR A 184 5.26 -10.05 3.14
C THR A 184 4.03 -10.07 4.04
N ALA A 185 2.83 -9.92 3.49
CA ALA A 185 1.58 -10.07 4.23
C ALA A 185 1.32 -11.53 4.66
N MET A 186 1.68 -12.52 3.84
CA MET A 186 1.62 -13.94 4.23
C MET A 186 2.59 -14.23 5.38
N TRP A 187 3.80 -13.67 5.33
CA TRP A 187 4.79 -13.81 6.41
C TRP A 187 4.29 -13.21 7.71
N ARG A 188 3.51 -12.11 7.67
CA ARG A 188 2.82 -11.59 8.86
C ARG A 188 1.77 -12.57 9.40
N CYS A 189 1.04 -13.26 8.51
CA CYS A 189 0.03 -14.24 8.92
C CYS A 189 0.63 -15.57 9.43
N GLY A 190 1.91 -15.84 9.20
CA GLY A 190 2.55 -17.12 9.52
C GLY A 190 2.31 -18.24 8.54
N ALA A 191 1.82 -17.90 7.35
CA ALA A 191 1.63 -18.86 6.28
C ALA A 191 2.95 -19.19 5.58
N THR A 192 3.04 -20.42 5.08
CA THR A 192 4.08 -20.82 4.13
C THR A 192 3.71 -20.24 2.76
N ALA A 193 4.57 -19.38 2.20
CA ALA A 193 4.36 -18.79 0.89
C ALA A 193 5.15 -19.54 -0.19
N ILE A 194 4.48 -19.98 -1.25
CA ILE A 194 5.08 -20.51 -2.48
C ILE A 194 4.98 -19.44 -3.56
N ALA A 195 6.12 -18.84 -3.91
CA ALA A 195 6.23 -17.88 -5.00
C ALA A 195 6.29 -18.61 -6.36
N GLY A 196 5.14 -18.83 -6.99
CA GLY A 196 5.05 -19.56 -8.26
C GLY A 196 5.28 -18.69 -9.49
N GLY A 197 4.76 -17.47 -9.45
CA GLY A 197 4.85 -16.49 -10.54
C GLY A 197 4.05 -16.87 -11.79
N GLY A 198 3.05 -16.05 -12.13
CA GLY A 198 2.07 -16.35 -13.18
C GLY A 198 2.67 -16.62 -14.56
N GLU A 199 3.78 -15.96 -14.91
CA GLU A 199 4.43 -16.09 -16.22
C GLU A 199 5.02 -17.47 -16.48
N THR A 200 5.37 -18.21 -15.42
CA THR A 200 6.03 -19.51 -15.56
C THR A 200 5.06 -20.67 -15.56
N TYR A 201 3.78 -20.45 -15.22
CA TYR A 201 2.83 -21.56 -15.07
C TYR A 201 2.66 -22.35 -16.36
N PHE A 202 2.43 -21.66 -17.48
CA PHE A 202 2.20 -22.33 -18.76
C PHE A 202 3.46 -23.03 -19.29
N SER A 203 4.63 -22.43 -19.09
CA SER A 203 5.89 -23.04 -19.52
C SER A 203 6.27 -24.25 -18.66
N TRP A 204 5.98 -24.23 -17.36
CA TRP A 204 6.48 -25.19 -16.37
C TRP A 204 5.34 -25.95 -15.66
N LYS A 205 4.21 -26.13 -16.34
CA LYS A 205 2.95 -26.64 -15.78
C LYS A 205 3.11 -27.92 -14.95
N ASN A 206 3.83 -28.92 -15.46
CA ASN A 206 4.01 -30.19 -14.77
C ASN A 206 4.77 -30.03 -13.44
N ARG A 207 5.75 -29.12 -13.40
CA ARG A 207 6.51 -28.81 -12.18
C ARG A 207 5.63 -28.12 -11.16
N HIS A 208 4.83 -27.13 -11.57
CA HIS A 208 3.90 -26.43 -10.69
C HIS A 208 2.82 -27.36 -10.13
N ASN A 209 2.24 -28.22 -10.96
CA ASN A 209 1.28 -29.23 -10.51
C ASN A 209 1.91 -30.22 -9.51
N LEU A 210 3.18 -30.58 -9.70
CA LEU A 210 3.91 -31.42 -8.75
C LEU A 210 4.13 -30.67 -7.41
N ILE A 211 4.55 -29.40 -7.45
CA ILE A 211 4.71 -28.56 -6.26
C ILE A 211 3.40 -28.49 -5.48
N PHE A 212 2.27 -28.23 -6.16
CA PHE A 212 0.96 -28.16 -5.52
C PHE A 212 0.59 -29.45 -4.80
N LYS A 213 0.88 -30.61 -5.40
CA LYS A 213 0.64 -31.92 -4.78
C LYS A 213 1.56 -32.19 -3.60
N LEU A 214 2.85 -31.89 -3.72
CA LEU A 214 3.85 -32.15 -2.67
C LEU A 214 3.62 -31.29 -1.44
N TRP A 215 3.30 -30.01 -1.65
CA TRP A 215 3.09 -29.05 -0.57
C TRP A 215 1.65 -29.01 -0.06
N LYS A 216 0.72 -29.72 -0.71
CA LYS A 216 -0.71 -29.73 -0.36
C LYS A 216 -1.26 -28.31 -0.20
N VAL A 217 -1.14 -27.52 -1.26
CA VAL A 217 -1.53 -26.09 -1.26
C VAL A 217 -2.98 -25.93 -0.79
N ASP A 218 -3.18 -25.07 0.21
CA ASP A 218 -4.49 -24.74 0.80
C ASP A 218 -5.16 -23.59 0.04
N VAL A 219 -4.38 -22.57 -0.35
CA VAL A 219 -4.88 -21.36 -1.00
C VAL A 219 -4.05 -21.07 -2.26
N LEU A 220 -4.72 -20.81 -3.37
CA LEU A 220 -4.09 -20.40 -4.64
C LEU A 220 -4.58 -19.00 -5.02
N ALA A 221 -3.65 -18.08 -5.24
CA ALA A 221 -3.93 -16.78 -5.84
C ALA A 221 -3.42 -16.69 -7.27
N THR A 222 -4.31 -16.32 -8.17
CA THR A 222 -4.07 -16.13 -9.61
C THR A 222 -4.96 -15.01 -10.13
N THR A 223 -4.59 -14.43 -11.27
CA THR A 223 -5.44 -13.53 -12.06
C THR A 223 -6.39 -14.30 -12.96
#